data_AF-A0A848UAA2-F1
#
_entry.id   AF-A0A848UAA2-F1
#
_cell.length_a   1.000
_cell.length_b   1.000
_cell.length_c   1.000
_cell.angle_alpha   90.00
_cell.angle_beta   90.00
_cell.angle_gamma   90.00
#
_symmetry.space_group_name_H-M   'P 1'
#
loop_
_entity.id
_entity.type
_entity.pdbx_description
1 polymer ?
#
loop_
_entity_poly.entity_id
_entity_poly.type
_entity_poly.pdbx_seq_one_letter_code
_entity_poly.pdbx_strand_id
1 'polypeptide(L)'
;MNPVPAKLLATGGVVVGATALAFGVAAPPERCPDVTPSELRAAAVSAADWLIDNQNDDGTWLYEYDRADDRVIDDYNIVRHAGVMMSLYQAGARGVDGASDSADRGLDWALDNIVERDDWAGVTTSNTVQAGTNALLLAALVERRSATEDPTHDALMAELARFLERQTEPSGALLAYYDLGPDRARPDTYSIYYTGEAYWALGRLHRIDPDAGWGDTADLMGDYMATVRDDVEDIWPPLADHWSGYGLAETAAFPDRPAATPLTEEEVEFVRRQGGLIGQRVRSISQRFGPWGVAVRGTFTPRGGGYGVFGEGLAGLWRASQLDDRLETERAPLAERALCITGLAVDAQVDAAEAAEYEEPGRVEGAWFIDDVTRMDDQQHALSALLLAIPIAESAPFDTGHPSPAMWLWLAVIIGTINPVRAAFSMPRQGTVSRRASLALGGGVIGSALLLAVGALSGWLIDVVDTSIPAVRLAAGSLCVLSAGIDLTRRPATDEPALSGFGASVVPIAIPLFARPAMLLAGLSVVADRGMGTYAVGLAAAVAMLVALSVPQADDDQDRPVMTWIGRVLSVVALAGGALLIADAVFDI
;
A
#
# COMPACT_ATOMS: atom_id res chain seq x y z
N MET A 1 43.74 -19.22 -27.53
CA MET A 1 42.54 -19.60 -26.76
C MET A 1 41.61 -18.40 -26.75
N ASN A 2 40.40 -18.54 -27.30
CA ASN A 2 39.45 -17.43 -27.45
C ASN A 2 38.98 -16.94 -26.06
N PRO A 3 39.04 -15.63 -25.74
CA PRO A 3 38.54 -15.06 -24.47
C PRO A 3 37.01 -14.96 -24.38
N VAL A 4 36.31 -15.45 -25.41
CA VAL A 4 34.86 -15.38 -25.61
C VAL A 4 34.04 -16.16 -24.56
N PRO A 5 34.40 -17.40 -24.15
CA PRO A 5 33.64 -18.12 -23.14
C PRO A 5 33.76 -17.46 -21.75
N ALA A 6 34.92 -16.87 -21.43
CA ALA A 6 35.11 -16.17 -20.15
C ALA A 6 34.28 -14.88 -20.05
N LYS A 7 34.17 -14.10 -21.13
CA LYS A 7 33.30 -12.91 -21.18
C LYS A 7 31.81 -13.28 -21.16
N LEU A 8 31.40 -14.34 -21.88
CA LEU A 8 30.01 -14.83 -21.85
C LEU A 8 29.62 -15.40 -20.48
N LEU A 9 30.52 -16.14 -19.81
CA LEU A 9 30.31 -16.63 -18.45
C LEU A 9 30.27 -15.48 -17.42
N ALA A 10 31.13 -14.46 -17.56
CA ALA A 10 31.10 -13.29 -16.71
C ALA A 10 29.83 -12.45 -16.91
N THR A 11 29.36 -12.28 -18.14
CA THR A 11 28.09 -11.61 -18.45
C THR A 11 26.89 -12.42 -17.97
N GLY A 12 26.88 -13.74 -18.16
CA GLY A 12 25.85 -14.64 -17.62
C GLY A 12 25.80 -14.62 -16.09
N GLY A 13 26.95 -14.61 -15.41
CA GLY A 13 27.04 -14.45 -13.96
C GLY A 13 26.55 -13.08 -13.46
N VAL A 14 26.82 -12.01 -14.20
CA VAL A 14 26.26 -10.67 -13.90
C VAL A 14 24.75 -10.62 -14.14
N VAL A 15 24.23 -11.32 -15.16
CA VAL A 15 22.79 -11.41 -15.41
C VAL A 15 22.10 -12.18 -14.30
N VAL A 16 22.59 -13.37 -13.95
CA VAL A 16 22.05 -14.17 -12.84
C VAL A 16 22.17 -13.42 -11.52
N GLY A 17 23.30 -12.75 -11.26
CA GLY A 17 23.49 -11.93 -10.06
C GLY A 17 22.58 -10.70 -10.00
N ALA A 18 22.34 -10.02 -11.12
CA ALA A 18 21.44 -8.87 -11.19
C ALA A 18 19.97 -9.29 -11.10
N THR A 19 19.58 -10.43 -11.69
CA THR A 19 18.25 -11.02 -11.55
C THR A 19 18.01 -11.50 -10.12
N ALA A 20 19.00 -12.16 -9.51
CA ALA A 20 18.94 -12.56 -8.10
C ALA A 20 18.90 -11.36 -7.15
N LEU A 21 19.59 -10.26 -7.46
CA LEU A 21 19.49 -9.01 -6.69
C LEU A 21 18.12 -8.33 -6.89
N ALA A 22 17.58 -8.36 -8.11
CA ALA A 22 16.31 -7.73 -8.41
C ALA A 22 15.11 -8.46 -7.77
N PHE A 23 15.02 -9.78 -7.88
CA PHE A 23 13.99 -10.57 -7.19
C PHE A 23 14.33 -10.83 -5.71
N GLY A 24 15.62 -10.80 -5.35
CA GLY A 24 16.07 -10.97 -3.98
C GLY A 24 15.95 -9.71 -3.13
N VAL A 25 15.87 -8.50 -3.71
CA VAL A 25 15.86 -7.23 -2.94
C VAL A 25 14.74 -6.28 -3.37
N ALA A 26 14.46 -6.15 -4.68
CA ALA A 26 13.49 -5.17 -5.19
C ALA A 26 12.06 -5.75 -5.35
N ALA A 27 11.94 -7.05 -5.58
CA ALA A 27 10.66 -7.76 -5.71
C ALA A 27 10.67 -9.11 -4.96
N PRO A 28 10.81 -9.10 -3.62
CA PRO A 28 10.76 -10.34 -2.87
C PRO A 28 9.35 -10.96 -2.93
N PRO A 29 9.24 -12.29 -2.83
CA PRO A 29 7.95 -12.98 -2.76
C PRO A 29 7.09 -12.42 -1.65
N GLU A 30 5.83 -12.21 -1.95
CA GLU A 30 4.76 -11.88 -1.02
C GLU A 30 4.18 -13.18 -0.46
N ARG A 31 3.79 -13.19 0.81
CA ARG A 31 2.95 -14.26 1.35
C ARG A 31 1.67 -13.63 1.86
N CYS A 32 0.58 -13.91 1.16
CA CYS A 32 -0.78 -13.52 1.53
C CYS A 32 -1.58 -14.79 1.81
N PRO A 33 -1.86 -15.13 3.08
CA PRO A 33 -2.65 -16.31 3.41
C PRO A 33 -4.04 -16.23 2.80
N ASP A 34 -4.50 -17.32 2.18
CA ASP A 34 -5.90 -17.46 1.81
C ASP A 34 -6.74 -17.56 3.08
N VAL A 35 -7.74 -16.70 3.23
CA VAL A 35 -8.65 -16.71 4.38
C VAL A 35 -10.10 -16.81 3.98
N THR A 36 -10.83 -17.64 4.72
CA THR A 36 -12.27 -17.82 4.57
C THR A 36 -13.06 -16.87 5.48
N PRO A 37 -14.32 -16.55 5.15
CA PRO A 37 -15.20 -15.81 6.05
C PRO A 37 -15.34 -16.44 7.44
N SER A 38 -15.27 -17.78 7.53
CA SER A 38 -15.31 -18.49 8.82
C SER A 38 -14.07 -18.29 9.67
N GLU A 39 -12.88 -18.28 9.06
CA GLU A 39 -11.62 -18.04 9.79
C GLU A 39 -11.54 -16.59 10.27
N LEU A 40 -11.94 -15.63 9.42
CA LEU A 40 -12.04 -14.22 9.81
C LEU A 40 -13.01 -14.03 10.99
N ARG A 41 -14.18 -14.69 10.95
CA ARG A 41 -15.16 -14.64 12.04
C ARG A 41 -14.62 -15.28 13.32
N ALA A 42 -13.95 -16.44 13.23
CA ALA A 42 -13.38 -17.11 14.39
C ALA A 42 -12.29 -16.25 15.06
N ALA A 43 -11.40 -15.64 14.25
CA ALA A 43 -10.37 -14.75 14.76
C ALA A 43 -10.96 -13.48 15.41
N ALA A 44 -12.03 -12.92 14.83
CA ALA A 44 -12.74 -11.79 15.41
C ALA A 44 -13.42 -12.15 16.75
N VAL A 45 -14.03 -13.33 16.86
CA VAL A 45 -14.59 -13.82 18.12
C VAL A 45 -13.49 -13.95 19.17
N SER A 46 -12.35 -14.58 18.83
CA SER A 46 -11.22 -14.74 19.74
C SER A 46 -10.66 -13.40 20.25
N ALA A 47 -10.57 -12.39 19.38
CA ALA A 47 -10.15 -11.04 19.77
C ALA A 47 -11.16 -10.35 20.72
N ALA A 48 -12.46 -10.53 20.47
CA ALA A 48 -13.51 -10.01 21.33
C ALA A 48 -13.54 -10.73 22.70
N ASP A 49 -13.38 -12.06 22.70
CA ASP A 49 -13.32 -12.87 23.92
C ASP A 49 -12.14 -12.44 24.79
N TRP A 50 -10.96 -12.17 24.20
CA TRP A 50 -9.82 -11.61 24.95
C TRP A 50 -10.19 -10.29 25.64
N LEU A 51 -10.89 -9.38 24.95
CA LEU A 51 -11.33 -8.10 25.54
C LEU A 51 -12.36 -8.34 26.66
N ILE A 52 -13.28 -9.28 26.48
CA ILE A 52 -14.31 -9.60 27.48
C ILE A 52 -13.67 -10.18 28.75
N ASP A 53 -12.76 -11.14 28.59
CA ASP A 53 -12.12 -11.86 29.70
C ASP A 53 -11.11 -10.97 30.45
N ASN A 54 -10.54 -9.98 29.76
CA ASN A 54 -9.59 -9.03 30.33
C ASN A 54 -10.24 -7.67 30.66
N GLN A 55 -11.54 -7.65 30.94
CA GLN A 55 -12.24 -6.49 31.49
C GLN A 55 -12.27 -6.52 33.02
N ASN A 56 -11.97 -5.39 33.65
CA ASN A 56 -12.06 -5.19 35.09
C ASN A 56 -13.50 -4.92 35.54
N ASP A 57 -13.76 -5.12 36.84
CA ASP A 57 -15.09 -4.91 37.46
C ASP A 57 -15.60 -3.46 37.33
N ASP A 58 -14.70 -2.48 37.16
CA ASP A 58 -15.04 -1.06 37.00
C ASP A 58 -15.33 -0.67 35.55
N GLY A 59 -15.33 -1.62 34.61
CA GLY A 59 -15.57 -1.39 33.19
C GLY A 59 -14.34 -1.06 32.37
N THR A 60 -13.18 -0.79 33.00
CA THR A 60 -11.90 -0.64 32.29
C THR A 60 -11.39 -1.99 31.76
N TRP A 61 -10.46 -1.97 30.81
CA TRP A 61 -9.83 -3.17 30.27
C TRP A 61 -8.37 -3.26 30.67
N LEU A 62 -7.79 -4.46 30.60
CA LEU A 62 -6.35 -4.62 30.59
C LEU A 62 -5.77 -3.77 29.45
N TYR A 63 -4.95 -2.79 29.79
CA TYR A 63 -4.36 -1.91 28.77
C TYR A 63 -3.18 -2.57 28.07
N GLU A 64 -2.16 -2.99 28.84
CA GLU A 64 -0.92 -3.53 28.32
C GLU A 64 -0.42 -4.68 29.19
N TYR A 65 -0.01 -5.77 28.53
CA TYR A 65 0.43 -7.01 29.19
C TYR A 65 1.70 -7.54 28.53
N ASP A 66 2.69 -7.83 29.37
CA ASP A 66 3.97 -8.47 29.03
C ASP A 66 3.90 -9.95 29.44
N ARG A 67 3.87 -10.84 28.44
CA ARG A 67 3.77 -12.30 28.66
C ARG A 67 5.10 -12.95 29.04
N ALA A 68 6.23 -12.27 28.87
CA ALA A 68 7.53 -12.82 29.26
C ALA A 68 7.76 -12.71 30.77
N ASP A 69 7.28 -11.61 31.37
CA ASP A 69 7.41 -11.33 32.80
C ASP A 69 6.10 -11.56 33.60
N ASP A 70 5.02 -12.01 32.96
CA ASP A 70 3.63 -12.05 33.50
C ASP A 70 3.27 -10.76 34.23
N ARG A 71 3.31 -9.65 33.49
CA ARG A 71 3.20 -8.31 34.08
C ARG A 71 2.18 -7.45 33.34
N VAL A 72 1.19 -6.98 34.09
CA VAL A 72 0.28 -5.91 33.67
C VAL A 72 0.97 -4.56 33.85
N ILE A 73 0.86 -3.69 32.86
CA ILE A 73 1.46 -2.36 32.84
C ILE A 73 0.38 -1.30 33.09
N ASP A 74 0.52 -0.59 34.21
CA ASP A 74 -0.46 0.40 34.72
C ASP A 74 -0.23 1.79 34.10
N ASP A 75 -0.62 1.94 32.83
CA ASP A 75 -0.57 3.21 32.08
C ASP A 75 -1.85 3.42 31.25
N TYR A 76 -3.00 3.34 31.93
CA TYR A 76 -4.31 3.27 31.26
C TYR A 76 -4.56 4.43 30.28
N ASN A 77 -4.93 4.10 29.05
CA ASN A 77 -5.16 5.07 27.99
C ASN A 77 -6.65 5.21 27.65
N ILE A 78 -7.23 6.38 27.96
CA ILE A 78 -8.66 6.64 27.74
C ILE A 78 -9.06 6.71 26.25
N VAL A 79 -8.16 7.11 25.35
CA VAL A 79 -8.44 7.09 23.90
C VAL A 79 -8.68 5.65 23.46
N ARG A 80 -7.86 4.71 23.96
CA ARG A 80 -7.98 3.29 23.66
C ARG A 80 -9.22 2.66 24.31
N HIS A 81 -9.65 3.13 25.48
CA HIS A 81 -10.94 2.74 26.07
C HIS A 81 -12.11 2.99 25.10
N ALA A 82 -12.20 4.22 24.59
CA ALA A 82 -13.25 4.61 23.65
C ALA A 82 -13.19 3.80 22.33
N GLY A 83 -11.97 3.51 21.85
CA GLY A 83 -11.78 2.67 20.69
C GLY A 83 -12.20 1.20 20.92
N VAL A 84 -11.88 0.62 22.08
CA VAL A 84 -12.33 -0.74 22.45
C VAL A 84 -13.85 -0.82 22.49
N MET A 85 -14.53 0.14 23.12
CA MET A 85 -16.00 0.22 23.09
C MET A 85 -16.54 0.21 21.67
N MET A 86 -15.96 1.03 20.78
CA MET A 86 -16.34 1.08 19.38
C MET A 86 -16.21 -0.30 18.69
N SER A 87 -15.06 -0.96 18.85
CA SER A 87 -14.84 -2.28 18.23
C SER A 87 -15.76 -3.38 18.80
N LEU A 88 -16.09 -3.33 20.09
CA LEU A 88 -17.00 -4.28 20.73
C LEU A 88 -18.46 -4.06 20.32
N TYR A 89 -18.93 -2.81 20.16
CA TYR A 89 -20.25 -2.57 19.56
C TYR A 89 -20.30 -3.01 18.10
N GLN A 90 -19.22 -2.84 17.33
CA GLN A 90 -19.13 -3.39 15.98
C GLN A 90 -19.20 -4.93 15.95
N ALA A 91 -18.59 -5.60 16.93
CA ALA A 91 -18.65 -7.05 17.09
C ALA A 91 -20.05 -7.52 17.50
N GLY A 92 -20.67 -6.86 18.49
CA GLY A 92 -22.03 -7.14 18.94
C GLY A 92 -23.06 -6.96 17.82
N ALA A 93 -22.92 -5.91 16.99
CA ALA A 93 -23.74 -5.68 15.80
C ALA A 93 -23.64 -6.82 14.76
N ARG A 94 -22.57 -7.62 14.81
CA ARG A 94 -22.33 -8.79 13.95
C ARG A 94 -22.60 -10.12 14.66
N GLY A 95 -23.20 -10.08 15.85
CA GLY A 95 -23.63 -11.26 16.61
C GLY A 95 -22.51 -11.97 17.36
N VAL A 96 -21.45 -11.26 17.75
CA VAL A 96 -20.46 -11.81 18.70
C VAL A 96 -21.04 -11.73 20.11
N ASP A 97 -21.19 -12.89 20.76
CA ASP A 97 -21.79 -13.02 22.08
C ASP A 97 -20.97 -12.27 23.14
N GLY A 98 -21.65 -11.62 24.10
CA GLY A 98 -21.01 -10.88 25.21
C GLY A 98 -20.33 -9.56 24.84
N ALA A 99 -20.07 -9.29 23.56
CA ALA A 99 -19.35 -8.09 23.12
C ALA A 99 -20.10 -6.80 23.49
N SER A 100 -21.41 -6.71 23.20
CA SER A 100 -22.24 -5.55 23.59
C SER A 100 -22.29 -5.36 25.10
N ASP A 101 -22.43 -6.44 25.88
CA ASP A 101 -22.49 -6.37 27.34
C ASP A 101 -21.16 -5.85 27.94
N SER A 102 -20.02 -6.23 27.34
CA SER A 102 -18.70 -5.69 27.71
C SER A 102 -18.57 -4.21 27.33
N ALA A 103 -19.05 -3.83 26.16
CA ALA A 103 -19.07 -2.44 25.71
C ALA A 103 -19.97 -1.56 26.59
N ASP A 104 -21.14 -2.04 27.04
CA ASP A 104 -22.04 -1.32 27.94
C ASP A 104 -21.38 -1.11 29.33
N ARG A 105 -20.64 -2.09 29.86
CA ARG A 105 -19.84 -1.89 31.09
C ARG A 105 -18.76 -0.83 30.94
N GLY A 106 -18.10 -0.78 29.77
CA GLY A 106 -17.16 0.30 29.46
C GLY A 106 -17.86 1.65 29.31
N LEU A 107 -19.06 1.66 28.72
CA LEU A 107 -19.88 2.87 28.63
C LEU A 107 -20.25 3.41 30.00
N ASP A 108 -20.62 2.58 30.97
CA ASP A 108 -20.88 3.01 32.35
C ASP A 108 -19.66 3.75 32.94
N TRP A 109 -18.46 3.21 32.74
CA TRP A 109 -17.22 3.89 33.14
C TRP A 109 -17.02 5.23 32.40
N ALA A 110 -17.27 5.27 31.10
CA ALA A 110 -17.13 6.49 30.31
C ALA A 110 -18.11 7.59 30.76
N LEU A 111 -19.36 7.20 31.09
CA LEU A 111 -20.41 8.08 31.60
C LEU A 111 -20.01 8.72 32.95
N ASP A 112 -19.40 7.95 33.85
CA ASP A 112 -18.87 8.45 35.13
C ASP A 112 -17.73 9.46 34.95
N ASN A 113 -17.13 9.55 33.76
CA ASN A 113 -16.01 10.43 33.41
C ASN A 113 -16.41 11.52 32.39
N ILE A 114 -17.72 11.76 32.18
CA ILE A 114 -18.19 12.86 31.35
C ILE A 114 -18.05 14.19 32.08
N VAL A 115 -17.52 15.16 31.35
CA VAL A 115 -17.50 16.57 31.69
C VAL A 115 -18.52 17.29 30.82
N GLU A 116 -19.60 17.72 31.47
CA GLU A 116 -20.65 18.51 30.82
C GLU A 116 -20.32 20.01 30.88
N ARG A 117 -20.67 20.71 29.81
CA ARG A 117 -20.79 22.17 29.70
C ARG A 117 -22.13 22.50 29.07
N ASP A 118 -22.49 23.78 29.05
CA ASP A 118 -23.83 24.25 28.68
C ASP A 118 -24.41 23.60 27.41
N ASP A 119 -23.58 23.36 26.39
CA ASP A 119 -24.02 22.75 25.14
C ASP A 119 -23.07 21.72 24.56
N TRP A 120 -22.09 21.22 25.31
CA TRP A 120 -21.20 20.15 24.83
C TRP A 120 -20.74 19.26 25.98
N ALA A 121 -20.34 18.04 25.63
CA ALA A 121 -19.82 17.06 26.56
C ALA A 121 -18.46 16.54 26.08
N GLY A 122 -17.63 16.11 27.02
CA GLY A 122 -16.41 15.39 26.69
C GLY A 122 -16.01 14.42 27.78
N VAL A 123 -15.33 13.34 27.41
CA VAL A 123 -14.88 12.33 28.35
C VAL A 123 -13.40 12.57 28.68
N THR A 124 -13.06 12.58 29.97
CA THR A 124 -11.67 12.71 30.40
C THR A 124 -11.47 12.29 31.85
N THR A 125 -10.29 11.72 32.13
CA THR A 125 -9.79 11.46 33.49
C THR A 125 -8.76 12.52 33.93
N SER A 126 -8.59 13.59 33.15
CA SER A 126 -7.57 14.63 33.35
C SER A 126 -8.17 16.04 33.27
N ASN A 127 -7.32 17.06 33.33
CA ASN A 127 -7.74 18.47 33.15
C ASN A 127 -7.88 18.88 31.67
N THR A 128 -7.81 17.92 30.74
CA THR A 128 -7.86 18.17 29.29
C THR A 128 -8.77 17.12 28.62
N VAL A 129 -9.68 17.57 27.77
CA VAL A 129 -10.46 16.69 26.89
C VAL A 129 -9.69 16.49 25.60
N GLN A 130 -9.55 15.23 25.16
CA GLN A 130 -8.89 14.88 23.91
C GLN A 130 -9.93 14.67 22.82
N ALA A 131 -9.72 15.30 21.66
CA ALA A 131 -10.70 15.22 20.57
C ALA A 131 -10.87 13.80 20.04
N GLY A 132 -9.80 13.02 19.96
CA GLY A 132 -9.87 11.62 19.54
C GLY A 132 -10.68 10.73 20.48
N THR A 133 -10.53 10.90 21.80
CA THR A 133 -11.35 10.15 22.77
C THR A 133 -12.85 10.45 22.60
N ASN A 134 -13.20 11.74 22.42
CA ASN A 134 -14.58 12.13 22.16
C ASN A 134 -15.10 11.60 20.82
N ALA A 135 -14.28 11.62 19.77
CA ALA A 135 -14.63 11.10 18.45
C ALA A 135 -14.90 9.59 18.50
N LEU A 136 -14.03 8.81 19.15
CA LEU A 136 -14.20 7.37 19.29
C LEU A 136 -15.39 7.00 20.20
N LEU A 137 -15.66 7.78 21.26
CA LEU A 137 -16.85 7.58 22.08
C LEU A 137 -18.13 7.87 21.28
N LEU A 138 -18.13 8.95 20.49
CA LEU A 138 -19.24 9.23 19.58
C LEU A 138 -19.45 8.08 18.58
N ALA A 139 -18.38 7.59 17.95
CA ALA A 139 -18.44 6.45 17.03
C ALA A 139 -18.99 5.19 17.72
N ALA A 140 -18.56 4.90 18.96
CA ALA A 140 -19.07 3.78 19.75
C ALA A 140 -20.58 3.89 20.00
N LEU A 141 -21.07 5.07 20.41
CA LEU A 141 -22.50 5.30 20.65
C LEU A 141 -23.32 5.22 19.36
N VAL A 142 -22.77 5.68 18.23
CA VAL A 142 -23.39 5.56 16.90
C VAL A 142 -23.51 4.08 16.49
N GLU A 143 -22.49 3.26 16.73
CA GLU A 143 -22.54 1.81 16.50
C GLU A 143 -23.59 1.15 17.39
N ARG A 144 -23.61 1.48 18.69
CA ARG A 144 -24.65 1.01 19.63
C ARG A 144 -26.05 1.38 19.16
N ARG A 145 -26.26 2.65 18.82
CA ARG A 145 -27.55 3.19 18.35
C ARG A 145 -28.04 2.51 17.08
N SER A 146 -27.11 2.21 16.16
CA SER A 146 -27.41 1.51 14.90
C SER A 146 -27.77 0.04 15.11
N ALA A 147 -27.12 -0.63 16.06
CA ALA A 147 -27.33 -2.05 16.33
C ALA A 147 -28.59 -2.33 17.18
N THR A 148 -28.91 -1.43 18.11
CA THR A 148 -29.98 -1.64 19.12
C THR A 148 -31.25 -0.87 18.83
N GLU A 149 -31.19 0.12 17.94
CA GLU A 149 -32.23 1.14 17.74
C GLU A 149 -32.57 1.97 19.00
N ASP A 150 -31.80 1.85 20.09
CA ASP A 150 -32.06 2.50 21.38
C ASP A 150 -31.57 3.96 21.40
N PRO A 151 -32.47 4.96 21.53
CA PRO A 151 -32.14 6.38 21.47
C PRO A 151 -31.62 6.95 22.80
N THR A 152 -31.40 6.13 23.84
CA THR A 152 -31.07 6.58 25.19
C THR A 152 -29.88 7.57 25.24
N HIS A 153 -28.91 7.43 24.33
CA HIS A 153 -27.71 8.28 24.29
C HIS A 153 -27.72 9.33 23.17
N ASP A 154 -28.84 9.55 22.47
CA ASP A 154 -28.91 10.50 21.34
C ASP A 154 -28.54 11.94 21.77
N ALA A 155 -28.94 12.36 22.98
CA ALA A 155 -28.57 13.67 23.53
C ALA A 155 -27.05 13.81 23.75
N LEU A 156 -26.43 12.78 24.34
CA LEU A 156 -24.98 12.75 24.56
C LEU A 156 -24.21 12.71 23.23
N MET A 157 -24.67 11.95 22.24
CA MET A 157 -24.07 11.95 20.90
C MET A 157 -24.06 13.36 20.29
N ALA A 158 -25.17 14.09 20.41
CA ALA A 158 -25.24 15.46 19.91
C ALA A 158 -24.31 16.41 20.68
N GLU A 159 -24.13 16.23 21.99
CA GLU A 159 -23.20 17.01 22.82
C GLU A 159 -21.72 16.73 22.50
N LEU A 160 -21.37 15.46 22.25
CA LEU A 160 -20.04 15.05 21.80
C LEU A 160 -19.75 15.59 20.39
N ALA A 161 -20.73 15.53 19.48
CA ALA A 161 -20.61 16.08 18.13
C ALA A 161 -20.35 17.60 18.16
N ARG A 162 -21.11 18.36 18.97
CA ARG A 162 -20.89 19.81 19.13
C ARG A 162 -19.51 20.14 19.70
N PHE A 163 -18.94 19.29 20.55
CA PHE A 163 -17.54 19.46 20.97
C PHE A 163 -16.59 19.35 19.77
N LEU A 164 -16.75 18.33 18.92
CA LEU A 164 -15.89 18.13 17.74
C LEU A 164 -16.01 19.29 16.75
N GLU A 165 -17.23 19.75 16.46
CA GLU A 165 -17.44 20.93 15.61
C GLU A 165 -16.73 22.17 16.15
N ARG A 166 -16.79 22.42 17.46
CA ARG A 166 -16.12 23.56 18.10
C ARG A 166 -14.59 23.47 18.07
N GLN A 167 -14.05 22.26 18.05
CA GLN A 167 -12.62 22.02 17.90
C GLN A 167 -12.17 22.08 16.43
N THR A 168 -13.12 22.08 15.48
CA THR A 168 -12.83 22.10 14.05
C THR A 168 -12.59 23.52 13.59
N GLU A 169 -11.43 23.76 12.99
CA GLU A 169 -11.08 25.05 12.43
C GLU A 169 -11.80 25.28 11.10
N PRO A 170 -11.93 26.53 10.62
CA PRO A 170 -12.53 26.81 9.31
C PRO A 170 -11.82 26.13 8.12
N SER A 171 -10.60 25.64 8.32
CA SER A 171 -9.84 24.86 7.34
C SER A 171 -10.26 23.39 7.28
N GLY A 172 -10.96 22.87 8.29
CA GLY A 172 -11.23 21.44 8.50
C GLY A 172 -10.21 20.73 9.41
N ALA A 173 -9.15 21.41 9.85
CA ALA A 173 -8.22 20.86 10.82
C ALA A 173 -8.88 20.73 12.21
N LEU A 174 -8.58 19.66 12.94
CA LEU A 174 -9.13 19.42 14.26
C LEU A 174 -8.11 19.71 15.36
N LEU A 175 -8.40 20.66 16.24
CA LEU A 175 -7.59 20.91 17.43
C LEU A 175 -7.68 19.72 18.39
N ALA A 176 -6.52 19.16 18.75
CA ALA A 176 -6.45 17.87 19.42
C ALA A 176 -6.89 17.90 20.90
N TYR A 177 -6.82 19.07 21.55
CA TYR A 177 -6.98 19.20 22.99
C TYR A 177 -7.83 20.41 23.39
N TYR A 178 -8.64 20.24 24.42
CA TYR A 178 -9.38 21.30 25.10
C TYR A 178 -9.02 21.33 26.58
N ASP A 179 -8.54 22.47 27.08
CA ASP A 179 -8.13 22.61 28.48
C ASP A 179 -9.30 23.10 29.35
N LEU A 180 -9.69 22.29 30.34
CA LEU A 180 -10.85 22.55 31.21
C LEU A 180 -10.64 23.72 32.18
N GLY A 181 -9.38 23.98 32.57
CA GLY A 181 -9.03 25.07 33.48
C GLY A 181 -9.18 26.47 32.86
N PRO A 182 -8.46 26.78 31.77
CA PRO A 182 -8.61 28.02 31.02
C PRO A 182 -9.87 28.04 30.12
N ASP A 183 -10.62 26.95 30.06
CA ASP A 183 -11.87 26.76 29.31
C ASP A 183 -11.73 27.15 27.83
N ARG A 184 -10.74 26.55 27.15
CA ARG A 184 -10.44 26.84 25.75
C ARG A 184 -9.74 25.69 25.03
N ALA A 185 -9.92 25.63 23.72
CA ALA A 185 -9.13 24.81 22.83
C ALA A 185 -7.63 25.20 22.91
N ARG A 186 -6.73 24.22 22.79
CA ARG A 186 -5.31 24.49 22.58
C ARG A 186 -5.08 24.85 21.12
N PRO A 187 -4.67 26.08 20.81
CA PRO A 187 -4.42 26.48 19.42
C PRO A 187 -3.23 25.72 18.83
N ASP A 188 -3.23 25.55 17.52
CA ASP A 188 -2.11 25.02 16.71
C ASP A 188 -1.55 23.67 17.20
N THR A 189 -2.39 22.85 17.85
CA THR A 189 -1.99 21.54 18.36
C THR A 189 -2.86 20.47 17.74
N TYR A 190 -2.29 19.71 16.82
CA TYR A 190 -2.96 18.68 16.05
C TYR A 190 -2.50 17.28 16.45
N SER A 191 -3.31 16.29 16.10
CA SER A 191 -2.97 14.87 16.20
C SER A 191 -3.11 14.28 14.82
N ILE A 192 -2.11 13.51 14.40
CA ILE A 192 -2.07 12.87 13.08
C ILE A 192 -3.26 11.93 12.82
N TYR A 193 -4.04 11.56 13.85
CA TYR A 193 -5.20 10.66 13.73
C TYR A 193 -6.55 11.30 14.09
N TYR A 194 -6.59 12.32 14.96
CA TYR A 194 -7.87 12.78 15.54
C TYR A 194 -8.80 13.41 14.50
N THR A 195 -8.26 14.10 13.49
CA THR A 195 -9.08 14.63 12.38
C THR A 195 -9.80 13.50 11.65
N GLY A 196 -9.11 12.38 11.39
CA GLY A 196 -9.72 11.21 10.75
C GLY A 196 -10.75 10.50 11.64
N GLU A 197 -10.48 10.37 12.94
CA GLU A 197 -11.42 9.80 13.91
C GLU A 197 -12.72 10.61 13.97
N ALA A 198 -12.61 11.94 14.04
CA ALA A 198 -13.76 12.84 14.06
C ALA A 198 -14.51 12.88 12.73
N TYR A 199 -13.77 12.87 11.61
CA TYR A 199 -14.34 12.78 10.26
C TYR A 199 -15.24 11.56 10.14
N TRP A 200 -14.76 10.39 10.55
CA TRP A 200 -15.55 9.18 10.55
C TRP A 200 -16.76 9.25 11.51
N ALA A 201 -16.54 9.66 12.77
CA ALA A 201 -17.60 9.69 13.78
C ALA A 201 -18.75 10.62 13.38
N LEU A 202 -18.45 11.83 12.90
CA LEU A 202 -19.44 12.80 12.42
C LEU A 202 -20.12 12.33 11.14
N GLY A 203 -19.37 11.76 10.19
CA GLY A 203 -19.94 11.21 8.97
C GLY A 203 -20.93 10.06 9.27
N ARG A 204 -20.58 9.19 10.22
CA ARG A 204 -21.48 8.10 10.63
C ARG A 204 -22.70 8.61 11.40
N LEU A 205 -22.54 9.63 12.25
CA LEU A 205 -23.66 10.29 12.93
C LEU A 205 -24.63 10.95 11.94
N HIS A 206 -24.11 11.63 10.90
CA HIS A 206 -24.91 12.24 9.83
C HIS A 206 -25.81 11.22 9.12
N ARG A 207 -25.36 9.96 9.00
CA ARG A 207 -26.20 8.90 8.42
C ARG A 207 -27.37 8.46 9.32
N ILE A 208 -27.29 8.71 10.63
CA ILE A 208 -28.40 8.49 11.57
C ILE A 208 -29.35 9.68 11.58
N ASP A 209 -28.81 10.90 11.59
CA ASP A 209 -29.58 12.15 11.63
C ASP A 209 -29.09 13.16 10.58
N PRO A 210 -29.51 13.01 9.30
CA PRO A 210 -29.01 13.83 8.20
C PRO A 210 -29.42 15.30 8.26
N ASP A 211 -30.49 15.61 9.01
CA ASP A 211 -31.04 16.97 9.10
C ASP A 211 -30.36 17.81 10.19
N ALA A 212 -29.46 17.22 11.00
CA ALA A 212 -28.81 17.89 12.12
C ALA A 212 -27.56 18.70 11.75
N GLY A 213 -27.04 18.57 10.52
CA GLY A 213 -25.94 19.40 10.00
C GLY A 213 -24.53 18.84 10.21
N TRP A 214 -24.38 17.66 10.83
CA TRP A 214 -23.07 17.05 11.09
C TRP A 214 -22.26 16.73 9.83
N GLY A 215 -22.96 16.50 8.70
CA GLY A 215 -22.35 16.24 7.39
C GLY A 215 -21.48 17.40 6.88
N ASP A 216 -21.85 18.66 7.16
CA ASP A 216 -21.07 19.83 6.72
C ASP A 216 -19.67 19.83 7.34
N THR A 217 -19.59 19.51 8.65
CA THR A 217 -18.31 19.42 9.36
C THR A 217 -17.50 18.21 8.89
N ALA A 218 -18.15 17.07 8.64
CA ALA A 218 -17.49 15.89 8.09
C ALA A 218 -16.89 16.15 6.68
N ASP A 219 -17.64 16.82 5.81
CA ASP A 219 -17.18 17.20 4.47
C ASP A 219 -15.98 18.14 4.53
N LEU A 220 -15.99 19.10 5.46
CA LEU A 220 -14.88 20.02 5.66
C LEU A 220 -13.60 19.29 6.12
N MET A 221 -13.71 18.32 7.03
CA MET A 221 -12.57 17.49 7.45
C MET A 221 -12.06 16.60 6.32
N GLY A 222 -12.96 15.99 5.54
CA GLY A 222 -12.62 15.19 4.38
C GLY A 222 -11.84 15.98 3.34
N ASP A 223 -12.29 17.19 3.00
CA ASP A 223 -11.59 18.11 2.09
C ASP A 223 -10.20 18.48 2.61
N TYR A 224 -10.08 18.81 3.89
CA TYR A 224 -8.80 19.13 4.53
C TYR A 224 -7.79 17.98 4.41
N MET A 225 -8.20 16.75 4.74
CA MET A 225 -7.37 15.55 4.65
C MET A 225 -7.00 15.21 3.19
N ALA A 226 -7.94 15.39 2.26
CA ALA A 226 -7.75 15.08 0.85
C ALA A 226 -6.80 16.07 0.15
N THR A 227 -6.76 17.32 0.59
CA THR A 227 -6.10 18.41 -0.15
C THR A 227 -4.83 18.96 0.50
N VAL A 228 -4.86 19.33 1.79
CA VAL A 228 -3.81 20.20 2.37
C VAL A 228 -3.23 19.72 3.70
N ARG A 229 -3.84 18.75 4.40
CA ARG A 229 -3.42 18.32 5.74
C ARG A 229 -1.93 17.99 5.82
N ASP A 230 -1.46 17.08 4.97
CA ASP A 230 -0.09 16.57 5.08
C ASP A 230 0.96 17.70 4.91
N ASP A 231 0.65 18.72 4.12
CA ASP A 231 1.51 19.91 3.95
C ASP A 231 1.40 20.88 5.14
N VAL A 232 0.20 21.09 5.68
CA VAL A 232 -0.07 22.02 6.79
C VAL A 232 0.46 21.48 8.12
N GLU A 233 0.36 20.17 8.34
CA GLU A 233 0.80 19.47 9.56
C GLU A 233 2.25 18.93 9.48
N ASP A 234 2.99 19.24 8.41
CA ASP A 234 4.39 18.79 8.18
C ASP A 234 4.56 17.26 8.25
N ILE A 235 3.63 16.52 7.64
CA ILE A 235 3.60 15.06 7.63
C ILE A 235 4.38 14.55 6.42
N TRP A 236 5.63 14.13 6.64
CA TRP A 236 6.47 13.50 5.61
C TRP A 236 7.13 12.20 6.08
N PRO A 237 6.99 11.08 5.33
CA PRO A 237 6.15 10.90 4.14
C PRO A 237 4.64 11.00 4.44
N PRO A 238 3.77 11.15 3.41
CA PRO A 238 2.32 11.15 3.58
C PRO A 238 1.81 10.01 4.45
N LEU A 239 0.83 10.31 5.31
CA LEU A 239 0.28 9.33 6.26
C LEU A 239 -0.55 8.28 5.52
N ALA A 240 -0.31 7.01 5.83
CA ALA A 240 -1.20 5.91 5.50
C ALA A 240 -2.34 5.90 6.55
N ASP A 241 -3.36 6.72 6.30
CA ASP A 241 -4.40 7.04 7.26
C ASP A 241 -5.62 6.12 7.08
N HIS A 242 -5.77 5.19 8.01
CA HIS A 242 -6.88 4.23 8.00
C HIS A 242 -8.24 4.87 8.35
N TRP A 243 -8.26 5.91 9.18
CA TRP A 243 -9.49 6.62 9.53
C TRP A 243 -10.06 7.37 8.32
N SER A 244 -9.20 7.83 7.41
CA SER A 244 -9.65 8.40 6.14
C SER A 244 -10.47 7.40 5.31
N GLY A 245 -10.10 6.12 5.32
CA GLY A 245 -10.84 5.06 4.63
C GLY A 245 -12.24 4.88 5.21
N TYR A 246 -12.38 4.92 6.53
CA TYR A 246 -13.67 4.93 7.20
C TYR A 246 -14.51 6.15 6.83
N GLY A 247 -13.95 7.36 6.96
CA GLY A 247 -14.68 8.60 6.68
C GLY A 247 -15.14 8.71 5.22
N LEU A 248 -14.29 8.35 4.26
CA LEU A 248 -14.64 8.30 2.82
C LEU A 248 -15.76 7.31 2.54
N ALA A 249 -15.82 6.19 3.26
CA ALA A 249 -16.91 5.23 3.14
C ALA A 249 -18.25 5.78 3.65
N GLU A 250 -18.21 6.66 4.66
CA GLU A 250 -19.42 7.32 5.16
C GLU A 250 -19.87 8.45 4.23
N THR A 251 -18.97 9.34 3.80
CA THR A 251 -19.35 10.45 2.89
C THR A 251 -19.82 9.95 1.53
N ALA A 252 -19.21 8.90 0.98
CA ALA A 252 -19.70 8.25 -0.23
C ALA A 252 -21.14 7.70 -0.06
N ALA A 253 -21.58 7.45 1.17
CA ALA A 253 -22.90 6.93 1.52
C ALA A 253 -23.88 8.00 2.03
N PHE A 254 -23.51 9.29 1.99
CA PHE A 254 -24.38 10.38 2.42
C PHE A 254 -25.66 10.46 1.56
N PRO A 255 -26.84 10.57 2.17
CA PRO A 255 -28.11 10.57 1.44
C PRO A 255 -28.34 11.85 0.60
N ASP A 256 -27.66 12.94 0.98
CA ASP A 256 -27.74 14.26 0.35
C ASP A 256 -26.69 14.47 -0.75
N ARG A 257 -25.71 13.56 -0.90
CA ARG A 257 -24.75 13.59 -2.00
C ARG A 257 -25.29 12.92 -3.28
N PRO A 258 -24.80 13.28 -4.48
CA PRO A 258 -25.30 12.71 -5.74
C PRO A 258 -24.95 11.22 -5.88
N ALA A 259 -25.97 10.37 -6.09
CA ALA A 259 -25.79 8.92 -6.12
C ALA A 259 -24.79 8.38 -7.18
N ALA A 260 -24.59 9.10 -8.30
CA ALA A 260 -23.69 8.63 -9.37
C ALA A 260 -22.22 9.05 -9.17
N THR A 261 -21.99 10.11 -8.40
CA THR A 261 -20.65 10.68 -8.15
C THR A 261 -20.65 11.25 -6.73
N PRO A 262 -20.76 10.39 -5.71
CA PRO A 262 -20.91 10.85 -4.33
C PRO A 262 -19.64 11.46 -3.78
N LEU A 263 -18.45 11.15 -4.33
CA LEU A 263 -17.20 11.75 -3.91
C LEU A 263 -16.83 12.98 -4.78
N THR A 264 -16.08 13.93 -4.24
CA THR A 264 -15.43 15.00 -5.02
C THR A 264 -14.29 14.44 -5.86
N GLU A 265 -13.70 15.24 -6.75
CA GLU A 265 -12.53 14.79 -7.53
C GLU A 265 -11.31 14.62 -6.62
N GLU A 266 -11.15 15.52 -5.65
CA GLU A 266 -10.12 15.49 -4.63
C GLU A 266 -10.24 14.26 -3.73
N GLU A 267 -11.46 13.88 -3.32
CA GLU A 267 -11.72 12.66 -2.54
C GLU A 267 -11.44 11.39 -3.35
N VAL A 268 -11.78 11.35 -4.65
CA VAL A 268 -11.44 10.20 -5.52
C VAL A 268 -9.93 10.04 -5.66
N GLU A 269 -9.19 11.14 -5.84
CA GLU A 269 -7.74 11.09 -5.87
C GLU A 269 -7.16 10.70 -4.50
N PHE A 270 -7.81 11.13 -3.41
CA PHE A 270 -7.41 10.74 -2.07
C PHE A 270 -7.62 9.25 -1.81
N VAL A 271 -8.71 8.65 -2.29
CA VAL A 271 -8.92 7.19 -2.25
C VAL A 271 -7.77 6.46 -2.93
N ARG A 272 -7.39 6.87 -4.14
CA ARG A 272 -6.28 6.24 -4.89
C ARG A 272 -4.95 6.40 -4.15
N ARG A 273 -4.68 7.61 -3.65
CA ARG A 273 -3.46 7.92 -2.88
C ARG A 273 -3.36 7.07 -1.61
N GLN A 274 -4.43 6.99 -0.81
CA GLN A 274 -4.45 6.20 0.41
C GLN A 274 -4.41 4.70 0.12
N GLY A 275 -5.11 4.23 -0.92
CA GLY A 275 -5.04 2.86 -1.40
C GLY A 275 -3.60 2.45 -1.74
N GLY A 276 -2.88 3.29 -2.50
CA GLY A 276 -1.48 3.06 -2.83
C GLY A 276 -0.55 3.09 -1.61
N LEU A 277 -0.72 4.07 -0.72
CA LEU A 277 0.08 4.19 0.51
C LEU A 277 -0.11 2.98 1.44
N ILE A 278 -1.35 2.58 1.70
CA ILE A 278 -1.66 1.46 2.58
C ILE A 278 -1.31 0.12 1.91
N GLY A 279 -1.63 -0.04 0.61
CA GLY A 279 -1.26 -1.22 -0.19
C GLY A 279 0.25 -1.46 -0.20
N GLN A 280 1.05 -0.40 -0.31
CA GLN A 280 2.51 -0.48 -0.18
C GLN A 280 2.97 -1.01 1.18
N ARG A 281 2.31 -0.59 2.28
CA ARG A 281 2.62 -1.09 3.63
C ARG A 281 2.30 -2.56 3.74
N VAL A 282 1.12 -2.97 3.28
CA VAL A 282 0.70 -4.39 3.25
C VAL A 282 1.67 -5.22 2.42
N ARG A 283 2.06 -4.76 1.23
CA ARG A 283 3.08 -5.42 0.39
C ARG A 283 4.40 -5.58 1.13
N SER A 284 4.88 -4.54 1.80
CA SER A 284 6.13 -4.63 2.57
C SER A 284 6.04 -5.64 3.71
N ILE A 285 4.87 -5.76 4.36
CA ILE A 285 4.62 -6.72 5.43
C ILE A 285 4.53 -8.14 4.88
N SER A 286 3.74 -8.38 3.84
CA SER A 286 3.58 -9.71 3.23
C SER A 286 4.91 -10.25 2.69
N GLN A 287 5.75 -9.38 2.12
CA GLN A 287 7.07 -9.73 1.63
C GLN A 287 8.03 -10.24 2.70
N ARG A 288 7.81 -9.89 3.97
CA ARG A 288 8.64 -10.37 5.08
C ARG A 288 8.43 -11.86 5.33
N PHE A 289 7.22 -12.36 5.11
CA PHE A 289 6.82 -13.74 5.38
C PHE A 289 7.14 -14.70 4.22
N GLY A 290 7.70 -14.17 3.13
CA GLY A 290 8.29 -14.96 2.04
C GLY A 290 9.61 -15.64 2.43
N PRO A 291 10.11 -16.61 1.63
CA PRO A 291 11.24 -17.49 1.96
C PRO A 291 12.56 -16.79 2.29
N TRP A 292 12.78 -15.57 1.78
CA TRP A 292 13.94 -14.72 2.12
C TRP A 292 13.53 -13.32 2.59
N GLY A 293 12.26 -13.14 2.97
CA GLY A 293 11.69 -11.84 3.34
C GLY A 293 12.41 -11.18 4.51
N VAL A 294 12.75 -11.94 5.56
CA VAL A 294 13.49 -11.46 6.73
C VAL A 294 14.86 -10.88 6.35
N ALA A 295 15.55 -11.42 5.35
CA ALA A 295 16.86 -10.92 4.93
C ALA A 295 16.78 -9.54 4.27
N VAL A 296 15.62 -9.17 3.72
CA VAL A 296 15.41 -7.97 2.90
C VAL A 296 14.61 -6.90 3.64
N ARG A 297 13.57 -7.34 4.37
CA ARG A 297 12.62 -6.50 5.10
C ARG A 297 12.90 -6.44 6.61
N GLY A 298 13.82 -7.27 7.11
CA GLY A 298 14.20 -7.31 8.52
C GLY A 298 13.27 -8.16 9.39
N THR A 299 13.46 -8.06 10.70
CA THR A 299 12.77 -8.89 11.70
C THR A 299 11.57 -8.19 12.36
N PHE A 300 11.16 -7.01 11.91
CA PHE A 300 10.03 -6.28 12.50
C PHE A 300 8.68 -6.95 12.21
N THR A 301 7.97 -7.41 13.24
CA THR A 301 6.55 -7.79 13.21
C THR A 301 5.67 -6.58 13.50
N PRO A 302 4.64 -6.31 12.68
CA PRO A 302 3.56 -5.43 13.12
C PRO A 302 2.95 -5.98 14.41
N ARG A 303 2.51 -5.09 15.31
CA ARG A 303 1.59 -5.48 16.39
C ARG A 303 0.22 -5.82 15.79
N GLY A 304 -0.68 -6.42 16.57
CA GLY A 304 -2.08 -6.62 16.14
C GLY A 304 -2.69 -5.34 15.59
N GLY A 305 -2.40 -4.20 16.23
CA GLY A 305 -2.90 -2.90 15.80
C GLY A 305 -2.36 -2.50 14.43
N GLY A 306 -1.13 -2.90 14.10
CA GLY A 306 -0.52 -2.65 12.78
C GLY A 306 -1.20 -3.45 11.65
N TYR A 307 -1.60 -4.70 11.90
CA TYR A 307 -2.42 -5.45 10.95
C TYR A 307 -3.82 -4.82 10.81
N GLY A 308 -4.41 -4.48 11.95
CA GLY A 308 -5.74 -3.90 12.06
C GLY A 308 -5.89 -2.59 11.29
N VAL A 309 -5.06 -1.59 11.57
CA VAL A 309 -5.20 -0.26 10.93
C VAL A 309 -5.14 -0.34 9.41
N PHE A 310 -4.25 -1.14 8.83
CA PHE A 310 -4.19 -1.27 7.37
C PHE A 310 -5.40 -2.02 6.80
N GLY A 311 -5.91 -3.04 7.51
CA GLY A 311 -7.13 -3.74 7.12
C GLY A 311 -8.38 -2.86 7.19
N GLU A 312 -8.53 -2.08 8.27
CA GLU A 312 -9.59 -1.09 8.44
C GLU A 312 -9.59 -0.05 7.30
N GLY A 313 -8.44 0.55 7.03
CA GLY A 313 -8.28 1.55 5.97
C GLY A 313 -8.64 1.00 4.61
N LEU A 314 -8.10 -0.16 4.23
CA LEU A 314 -8.39 -0.79 2.94
C LEU A 314 -9.85 -1.21 2.81
N ALA A 315 -10.47 -1.71 3.87
CA ALA A 315 -11.88 -2.09 3.82
C ALA A 315 -12.82 -0.88 3.72
N GLY A 316 -12.48 0.23 4.38
CA GLY A 316 -13.16 1.52 4.21
C GLY A 316 -13.06 2.03 2.78
N LEU A 317 -11.84 2.08 2.22
CA LEU A 317 -11.62 2.47 0.82
C LEU A 317 -12.35 1.53 -0.16
N TRP A 318 -12.33 0.23 0.11
CA TRP A 318 -13.07 -0.75 -0.70
C TRP A 318 -14.57 -0.43 -0.68
N ARG A 319 -15.15 -0.14 0.49
CA ARG A 319 -16.57 0.25 0.61
C ARG A 319 -16.87 1.54 -0.13
N ALA A 320 -16.02 2.56 -0.03
CA ALA A 320 -16.16 3.79 -0.81
C ALA A 320 -16.13 3.52 -2.32
N SER A 321 -15.25 2.61 -2.77
CA SER A 321 -15.14 2.22 -4.18
C SER A 321 -16.37 1.47 -4.72
N GLN A 322 -17.18 0.85 -3.85
CA GLN A 322 -18.46 0.25 -4.24
C GLN A 322 -19.55 1.30 -4.54
N LEU A 323 -19.40 2.53 -4.05
CA LEU A 323 -20.41 3.59 -4.13
C LEU A 323 -20.10 4.63 -5.22
N ASP A 324 -18.86 4.71 -5.72
CA ASP A 324 -18.46 5.61 -6.81
C ASP A 324 -17.85 4.83 -7.99
N ASP A 325 -18.49 4.89 -9.17
CA ASP A 325 -18.07 4.12 -10.34
C ASP A 325 -16.71 4.56 -10.92
N ARG A 326 -16.22 5.77 -10.60
CA ARG A 326 -14.87 6.21 -11.02
C ARG A 326 -13.75 5.41 -10.33
N LEU A 327 -14.10 4.65 -9.29
CA LEU A 327 -13.20 3.80 -8.51
C LEU A 327 -13.39 2.30 -8.82
N GLU A 328 -14.13 1.95 -9.88
CA GLU A 328 -14.35 0.55 -10.27
C GLU A 328 -13.05 -0.26 -10.37
N THR A 329 -12.00 0.34 -10.92
CA THR A 329 -10.67 -0.29 -11.08
C THR A 329 -9.94 -0.54 -9.77
N GLU A 330 -10.32 0.15 -8.69
CA GLU A 330 -9.67 0.01 -7.38
C GLU A 330 -10.33 -1.09 -6.52
N ARG A 331 -11.54 -1.53 -6.88
CA ARG A 331 -12.34 -2.50 -6.09
C ARG A 331 -11.58 -3.81 -5.84
N ALA A 332 -11.04 -4.42 -6.89
CA ALA A 332 -10.34 -5.70 -6.76
C ALA A 332 -8.97 -5.56 -6.05
N PRO A 333 -8.09 -4.60 -6.41
CA PRO A 333 -6.83 -4.40 -5.70
C PRO A 333 -7.01 -4.10 -4.19
N LEU A 334 -7.97 -3.24 -3.83
CA LEU A 334 -8.27 -2.95 -2.43
C LEU A 334 -8.74 -4.20 -1.67
N ALA A 335 -9.60 -5.02 -2.29
CA ALA A 335 -10.08 -6.27 -1.71
C ALA A 335 -8.94 -7.26 -1.47
N GLU A 336 -8.07 -7.48 -2.47
CA GLU A 336 -6.92 -8.38 -2.35
C GLU A 336 -5.97 -7.96 -1.22
N ARG A 337 -5.65 -6.67 -1.12
CA ARG A 337 -4.78 -6.16 -0.06
C ARG A 337 -5.45 -6.29 1.32
N ALA A 338 -6.75 -6.02 1.42
CA ALA A 338 -7.50 -6.15 2.67
C ALA A 338 -7.52 -7.62 3.16
N LEU A 339 -7.75 -8.57 2.26
CA LEU A 339 -7.71 -10.01 2.58
C LEU A 339 -6.29 -10.47 2.91
N CYS A 340 -5.28 -9.98 2.20
CA CYS A 340 -3.88 -10.32 2.50
C CYS A 340 -3.48 -9.91 3.93
N ILE A 341 -3.76 -8.65 4.32
CA ILE A 341 -3.35 -8.17 5.65
C ILE A 341 -4.15 -8.82 6.78
N THR A 342 -5.44 -9.07 6.58
CA THR A 342 -6.27 -9.77 7.57
C THR A 342 -5.94 -11.25 7.65
N GLY A 343 -5.54 -11.89 6.54
CA GLY A 343 -5.01 -13.24 6.57
C GLY A 343 -3.70 -13.36 7.34
N LEU A 344 -2.82 -12.37 7.20
CA LEU A 344 -1.63 -12.28 8.06
C LEU A 344 -1.97 -12.01 9.52
N ALA A 345 -3.07 -11.31 9.80
CA ALA A 345 -3.55 -11.12 11.18
C ALA A 345 -4.03 -12.45 11.78
N VAL A 346 -4.82 -13.23 11.03
CA VAL A 346 -5.27 -14.57 11.46
C VAL A 346 -4.07 -15.48 11.74
N ASP A 347 -3.11 -15.55 10.82
CA ASP A 347 -1.89 -16.37 10.98
C ASP A 347 -1.03 -15.96 12.20
N ALA A 348 -1.11 -14.69 12.62
CA ALA A 348 -0.31 -14.14 13.71
C ALA A 348 -1.03 -14.13 15.07
N GLN A 349 -2.31 -14.49 15.11
CA GLN A 349 -3.09 -14.51 16.35
C GLN A 349 -2.67 -15.72 17.19
N VAL A 350 -2.48 -15.51 18.50
CA VAL A 350 -2.09 -16.60 19.40
C VAL A 350 -3.27 -17.56 19.61
N ASP A 351 -3.06 -18.84 19.33
CA ASP A 351 -4.06 -19.88 19.54
C ASP A 351 -4.02 -20.46 20.98
N ALA A 352 -5.03 -21.27 21.31
CA ALA A 352 -5.15 -21.92 22.62
C ALA A 352 -3.95 -22.81 22.97
N ALA A 353 -3.27 -23.40 21.97
CA ALA A 353 -2.16 -24.31 22.20
C ALA A 353 -0.90 -23.54 22.59
N GLU A 354 -0.60 -22.43 21.91
CA GLU A 354 0.49 -21.53 22.29
C GLU A 354 0.18 -20.83 23.62
N ALA A 355 -1.06 -20.36 23.84
CA ALA A 355 -1.45 -19.69 25.09
C ALA A 355 -1.27 -20.59 26.33
N ALA A 356 -1.49 -21.90 26.19
CA ALA A 356 -1.33 -22.87 27.28
C ALA A 356 0.12 -23.02 27.77
N GLU A 357 1.12 -22.48 27.07
CA GLU A 357 2.52 -22.48 27.49
C GLU A 357 2.85 -21.36 28.49
N TYR A 358 1.94 -20.39 28.68
CA TYR A 358 2.12 -19.23 29.54
C TYR A 358 1.43 -19.40 30.91
N GLU A 359 1.87 -18.60 31.90
CA GLU A 359 1.33 -18.66 33.27
C GLU A 359 -0.14 -18.25 33.34
N GLU A 360 -0.53 -17.25 32.55
CA GLU A 360 -1.90 -16.73 32.44
C GLU A 360 -2.44 -16.87 31.01
N PRO A 361 -2.91 -18.07 30.59
CA PRO A 361 -3.37 -18.31 29.22
C PRO A 361 -4.50 -17.37 28.76
N GLY A 362 -5.41 -16.97 29.66
CA GLY A 362 -6.51 -16.05 29.34
C GLY A 362 -6.07 -14.62 29.00
N ARG A 363 -4.82 -14.24 29.31
CA ARG A 363 -4.22 -12.97 28.87
C ARG A 363 -3.49 -13.09 27.53
N VAL A 364 -3.40 -14.30 26.98
CA VAL A 364 -2.56 -14.62 25.83
C VAL A 364 -3.39 -15.13 24.64
N GLU A 365 -4.34 -16.03 24.88
CA GLU A 365 -5.19 -16.60 23.83
C GLU A 365 -5.98 -15.51 23.09
N GLY A 366 -5.95 -15.51 21.76
CA GLY A 366 -6.66 -14.54 20.94
C GLY A 366 -5.96 -13.20 20.76
N ALA A 367 -4.85 -12.95 21.43
CA ALA A 367 -4.09 -11.71 21.33
C ALA A 367 -2.96 -11.75 20.28
N TRP A 368 -2.52 -10.56 19.87
CA TRP A 368 -1.28 -10.35 19.10
C TRP A 368 -0.19 -9.71 19.97
N PHE A 369 1.05 -10.14 19.77
CA PHE A 369 2.20 -9.68 20.55
C PHE A 369 3.31 -9.12 19.66
N ILE A 370 4.00 -8.08 20.14
CA ILE A 370 5.32 -7.67 19.65
C ILE A 370 6.28 -7.66 20.84
N ASP A 371 7.47 -8.25 20.69
CA ASP A 371 8.45 -8.29 21.77
C ASP A 371 7.83 -8.72 23.12
N ASP A 372 6.93 -9.73 23.05
CA ASP A 372 6.15 -10.28 24.18
C ASP A 372 5.15 -9.32 24.86
N VAL A 373 4.87 -8.17 24.27
CA VAL A 373 3.89 -7.19 24.77
C VAL A 373 2.67 -7.09 23.86
N THR A 374 1.48 -7.20 24.45
CA THR A 374 0.19 -6.91 23.81
C THR A 374 -0.48 -5.70 24.45
N ARG A 375 -1.31 -4.99 23.69
CA ARG A 375 -2.18 -3.91 24.20
C ARG A 375 -3.62 -4.09 23.72
N MET A 376 -4.58 -3.48 24.44
CA MET A 376 -5.99 -3.50 24.00
C MET A 376 -6.21 -2.88 22.62
N ASP A 377 -5.40 -1.90 22.19
CA ASP A 377 -5.50 -1.34 20.84
C ASP A 377 -5.02 -2.31 19.76
N ASP A 378 -4.21 -3.31 20.11
CA ASP A 378 -3.89 -4.37 19.17
C ASP A 378 -5.12 -5.21 18.83
N GLN A 379 -5.93 -5.48 19.84
CA GLN A 379 -7.17 -6.25 19.70
C GLN A 379 -8.25 -5.42 19.02
N GLN A 380 -8.41 -4.16 19.44
CA GLN A 380 -9.40 -3.24 18.89
C GLN A 380 -9.31 -3.16 17.36
N HIS A 381 -8.14 -2.76 16.84
CA HIS A 381 -7.99 -2.54 15.40
C HIS A 381 -8.04 -3.86 14.63
N ALA A 382 -7.45 -4.93 15.16
CA ALA A 382 -7.51 -6.24 14.52
C ALA A 382 -8.95 -6.77 14.44
N LEU A 383 -9.72 -6.65 15.52
CA LEU A 383 -11.14 -7.02 15.58
C LEU A 383 -11.94 -6.29 14.49
N SER A 384 -11.87 -4.96 14.45
CA SER A 384 -12.55 -4.15 13.44
C SER A 384 -12.16 -4.53 12.02
N ALA A 385 -10.87 -4.72 11.74
CA ALA A 385 -10.38 -5.13 10.42
C ALA A 385 -10.91 -6.51 9.99
N LEU A 386 -10.87 -7.49 10.89
CA LEU A 386 -11.38 -8.84 10.64
C LEU A 386 -12.88 -8.80 10.32
N LEU A 387 -13.65 -8.04 11.10
CA LEU A 387 -15.09 -7.87 10.90
C LEU A 387 -15.45 -7.15 9.59
N LEU A 388 -14.60 -6.23 9.14
CA LEU A 388 -14.76 -5.51 7.88
C LEU A 388 -14.31 -6.34 6.66
N ALA A 389 -13.37 -7.26 6.83
CA ALA A 389 -12.91 -8.15 5.76
C ALA A 389 -13.89 -9.29 5.44
N ILE A 390 -14.78 -9.67 6.37
CA ILE A 390 -15.81 -10.70 6.13
C ILE A 390 -16.63 -10.45 4.85
N PRO A 391 -17.31 -9.30 4.66
CA PRO A 391 -18.08 -9.05 3.45
C PRO A 391 -17.21 -8.97 2.19
N ILE A 392 -15.94 -8.60 2.32
CA ILE A 392 -14.97 -8.64 1.21
C ILE A 392 -14.75 -10.10 0.80
N ALA A 393 -14.40 -10.98 1.76
CA ALA A 393 -14.18 -12.40 1.50
C ALA A 393 -15.44 -13.10 0.92
N GLU A 394 -16.63 -12.71 1.37
CA GLU A 394 -17.91 -13.23 0.85
C GLU A 394 -18.19 -12.81 -0.61
N SER A 395 -17.60 -11.72 -1.07
CA SER A 395 -17.77 -11.20 -2.44
C SER A 395 -16.79 -11.78 -3.47
N ALA A 396 -15.83 -12.61 -3.05
CA ALA A 396 -14.87 -13.27 -3.93
C ALA A 396 -15.54 -14.29 -4.90
N PRO A 397 -14.97 -14.58 -6.09
CA PRO A 397 -13.67 -14.11 -6.61
C PRO A 397 -13.73 -12.73 -7.28
N PHE A 398 -12.60 -12.02 -7.28
CA PHE A 398 -12.45 -10.71 -7.90
C PHE A 398 -11.85 -10.81 -9.30
N ASP A 399 -12.26 -9.91 -10.22
CA ASP A 399 -11.59 -9.74 -11.51
C ASP A 399 -10.36 -8.84 -11.32
N THR A 400 -9.18 -9.44 -11.40
CA THR A 400 -7.89 -8.83 -11.03
C THR A 400 -7.33 -7.95 -12.17
N GLY A 401 -8.20 -7.14 -12.79
CA GLY A 401 -7.76 -6.14 -13.76
C GLY A 401 -6.85 -5.13 -13.08
N HIS A 402 -5.54 -5.24 -13.25
CA HIS A 402 -4.60 -4.30 -12.61
C HIS A 402 -4.37 -3.05 -13.47
N PRO A 403 -4.34 -1.86 -12.86
CA PRO A 403 -3.84 -0.65 -13.50
C PRO A 403 -2.44 -0.92 -14.07
N SER A 404 -2.17 -0.40 -15.26
CA SER A 404 -0.87 -0.59 -15.90
C SER A 404 -0.35 0.70 -16.52
N PRO A 405 0.98 0.94 -16.49
CA PRO A 405 1.58 2.14 -17.06
C PRO A 405 1.33 2.27 -18.55
N ALA A 406 1.06 3.49 -19.00
CA ALA A 406 0.73 3.78 -20.38
C ALA A 406 1.77 3.20 -21.37
N MET A 407 1.29 2.71 -22.53
CA MET A 407 2.14 2.06 -23.54
C MET A 407 3.35 2.92 -23.95
N TRP A 408 3.19 4.23 -24.07
CA TRP A 408 4.28 5.13 -24.47
C TRP A 408 5.43 5.14 -23.46
N LEU A 409 5.15 5.00 -22.16
CA LEU A 409 6.17 4.95 -21.12
C LEU A 409 7.01 3.68 -21.27
N TRP A 410 6.35 2.55 -21.48
CA TRP A 410 7.03 1.29 -21.77
C TRP A 410 7.88 1.35 -23.03
N LEU A 411 7.36 1.92 -24.13
CA LEU A 411 8.14 2.12 -25.35
C LEU A 411 9.38 3.00 -25.11
N ALA A 412 9.23 4.09 -24.36
CA ALA A 412 10.33 4.98 -24.00
C ALA A 412 11.41 4.28 -23.16
N VAL A 413 11.01 3.46 -22.19
CA VAL A 413 11.92 2.67 -21.34
C VAL A 413 12.63 1.59 -22.14
N ILE A 414 11.92 0.86 -23.00
CA ILE A 414 12.52 -0.20 -23.85
C ILE A 414 13.56 0.42 -24.79
N ILE A 415 13.17 1.43 -25.58
CA ILE A 415 14.05 2.06 -26.57
C ILE A 415 15.21 2.78 -25.88
N GLY A 416 14.91 3.54 -24.82
CA GLY A 416 15.91 4.28 -24.08
C GLY A 416 16.94 3.36 -23.41
N THR A 417 16.47 2.26 -22.80
CA THR A 417 17.37 1.31 -22.16
C THR A 417 18.19 0.60 -23.21
N ILE A 418 17.58 0.00 -24.25
CA ILE A 418 18.31 -0.65 -25.36
C ILE A 418 19.36 0.29 -25.96
N ASN A 419 18.99 1.56 -26.11
CA ASN A 419 19.83 2.63 -26.64
C ASN A 419 20.47 2.26 -27.99
N PRO A 420 19.69 2.21 -29.09
CA PRO A 420 20.17 1.82 -30.41
C PRO A 420 21.40 2.61 -30.89
N VAL A 421 21.54 3.87 -30.46
CA VAL A 421 22.70 4.72 -30.80
C VAL A 421 23.98 4.23 -30.12
N ARG A 422 23.92 3.87 -28.83
CA ARG A 422 25.07 3.27 -28.14
C ARG A 422 25.41 1.89 -28.69
N ALA A 423 24.40 1.09 -29.03
CA ALA A 423 24.61 -0.21 -29.66
C ALA A 423 25.27 -0.07 -31.04
N ALA A 424 24.90 0.93 -31.83
CA ALA A 424 25.51 1.23 -33.14
C ALA A 424 27.01 1.54 -33.02
N PHE A 425 27.45 2.25 -31.96
CA PHE A 425 28.88 2.51 -31.72
C PHE A 425 29.72 1.27 -31.42
N SER A 426 29.08 0.16 -31.05
CA SER A 426 29.75 -1.11 -30.74
C SER A 426 29.79 -2.06 -31.95
N MET A 427 29.30 -1.60 -33.12
CA MET A 427 29.26 -2.40 -34.33
C MET A 427 30.50 -2.21 -35.21
N PRO A 428 31.02 -3.29 -35.83
CA PRO A 428 32.23 -3.23 -36.63
C PRO A 428 32.15 -2.17 -37.73
N ARG A 429 33.06 -1.19 -37.68
CA ARG A 429 33.17 -0.16 -38.73
C ARG A 429 33.62 -0.71 -40.09
N GLN A 430 34.31 -1.84 -40.11
CA GLN A 430 34.84 -2.45 -41.34
C GLN A 430 33.80 -3.38 -42.00
N GLY A 431 33.37 -3.02 -43.22
CA GLY A 431 32.45 -3.84 -44.03
C GLY A 431 31.47 -3.02 -44.87
N THR A 432 30.80 -3.69 -45.81
CA THR A 432 29.75 -3.09 -46.64
C THR A 432 28.55 -2.67 -45.80
N VAL A 433 27.81 -1.65 -46.26
CA VAL A 433 26.55 -1.18 -45.65
C VAL A 433 25.60 -2.35 -45.38
N SER A 434 25.39 -3.18 -46.42
CA SER A 434 24.54 -4.36 -46.35
C SER A 434 24.98 -5.35 -45.26
N ARG A 435 26.28 -5.53 -45.06
CA ARG A 435 26.80 -6.42 -44.00
C ARG A 435 26.53 -5.87 -42.61
N ARG A 436 26.69 -4.56 -42.38
CA ARG A 436 26.41 -3.93 -41.08
C ARG A 436 24.92 -3.97 -40.74
N ALA A 437 24.07 -3.61 -41.71
CA ALA A 437 22.63 -3.71 -41.56
C ALA A 437 22.17 -5.15 -41.27
N SER A 438 22.77 -6.14 -41.94
CA SER A 438 22.47 -7.56 -41.68
C SER A 438 22.91 -8.01 -40.29
N LEU A 439 24.05 -7.52 -39.80
CA LEU A 439 24.52 -7.82 -38.44
C LEU A 439 23.62 -7.18 -37.38
N ALA A 440 23.23 -5.92 -37.55
CA ALA A 440 22.28 -5.21 -36.70
C ALA A 440 20.92 -5.92 -36.67
N LEU A 441 20.38 -6.25 -37.84
CA LEU A 441 19.10 -6.93 -37.97
C LEU A 441 19.18 -8.32 -37.32
N GLY A 442 20.19 -9.12 -37.65
CA GLY A 442 20.38 -10.45 -37.10
C GLY A 442 20.54 -10.43 -35.58
N GLY A 443 21.39 -9.56 -35.05
CA GLY A 443 21.60 -9.46 -33.60
C GLY A 443 20.38 -8.91 -32.86
N GLY A 444 19.74 -7.89 -33.42
CA GLY A 444 18.51 -7.32 -32.89
C GLY A 444 17.36 -8.33 -32.86
N VAL A 445 17.18 -9.12 -33.93
CA VAL A 445 16.15 -10.17 -34.01
C VAL A 445 16.45 -11.32 -33.06
N ILE A 446 17.70 -11.79 -32.98
CA ILE A 446 18.09 -12.85 -32.04
C ILE A 446 17.88 -12.39 -30.59
N GLY A 447 18.34 -11.19 -30.25
CA GLY A 447 18.14 -10.60 -28.93
C GLY A 447 16.65 -10.43 -28.59
N SER A 448 15.86 -9.92 -29.53
CA SER A 448 14.39 -9.78 -29.35
C SER A 448 13.70 -11.12 -29.19
N ALA A 449 14.09 -12.16 -29.94
CA ALA A 449 13.52 -13.50 -29.81
C ALA A 449 13.80 -14.10 -28.41
N LEU A 450 15.01 -13.91 -27.88
CA LEU A 450 15.34 -14.32 -26.50
C LEU A 450 14.49 -13.58 -25.47
N LEU A 451 14.37 -12.26 -25.63
CA LEU A 451 13.58 -11.42 -24.73
C LEU A 451 12.09 -11.77 -24.76
N LEU A 452 11.51 -11.99 -25.94
CA LEU A 452 10.12 -12.42 -26.11
C LEU A 452 9.88 -13.82 -25.52
N ALA A 453 10.84 -14.74 -25.68
CA ALA A 453 10.74 -16.08 -25.08
C ALA A 453 10.71 -16.01 -23.55
N VAL A 454 11.50 -15.12 -22.93
CA VAL A 454 11.47 -14.88 -21.48
C VAL A 454 10.17 -14.19 -21.07
N GLY A 455 9.73 -13.17 -21.82
CA GLY A 455 8.44 -12.51 -21.59
C GLY A 455 7.25 -13.47 -21.65
N ALA A 456 7.31 -14.50 -22.49
CA ALA A 456 6.25 -15.51 -22.61
C ALA A 456 6.09 -16.37 -21.34
N LEU A 457 7.11 -16.40 -20.49
CA LEU A 457 7.10 -17.07 -19.20
C LEU A 457 6.64 -16.15 -18.07
N SER A 458 6.23 -14.90 -18.35
CA SER A 458 5.94 -13.89 -17.34
C SER A 458 4.92 -14.35 -16.30
N GLY A 459 3.70 -14.70 -16.71
CA GLY A 459 2.66 -15.16 -15.77
C GLY A 459 3.13 -16.35 -14.92
N TRP A 460 3.65 -17.40 -15.57
CA TRP A 460 4.16 -18.58 -14.86
C TRP A 460 5.28 -18.25 -13.86
N LEU A 461 6.22 -17.36 -14.19
CA LEU A 461 7.30 -16.97 -13.29
C LEU A 461 6.78 -16.14 -12.10
N ILE A 462 5.84 -15.23 -12.36
CA ILE A 462 5.22 -14.39 -11.32
C ILE A 462 4.49 -15.28 -10.31
N ASP A 463 3.69 -16.24 -10.80
CA ASP A 463 2.95 -17.18 -9.97
C ASP A 463 3.88 -18.10 -9.17
N VAL A 464 4.96 -18.61 -9.79
CA VAL A 464 5.90 -19.53 -9.13
C VAL A 464 6.76 -18.83 -8.08
N VAL A 465 7.09 -17.56 -8.30
CA VAL A 465 7.88 -16.75 -7.36
C VAL A 465 6.99 -16.09 -6.30
N ASP A 466 5.67 -16.13 -6.46
CA ASP A 466 4.69 -15.53 -5.56
C ASP A 466 4.95 -14.03 -5.36
N THR A 467 5.10 -13.30 -6.46
CA THR A 467 5.37 -11.84 -6.44
C THR A 467 4.24 -11.08 -7.11
N SER A 468 3.91 -9.89 -6.62
CA SER A 468 2.91 -9.05 -7.31
C SER A 468 3.47 -8.43 -8.60
N ILE A 469 2.58 -8.12 -9.55
CA ILE A 469 2.93 -7.39 -10.79
C ILE A 469 3.62 -6.05 -10.48
N PRO A 470 3.13 -5.22 -9.53
CA PRO A 470 3.83 -4.00 -9.12
C PRO A 470 5.24 -4.26 -8.59
N ALA A 471 5.46 -5.33 -7.82
CA ALA A 471 6.81 -5.67 -7.36
C ALA A 471 7.75 -5.97 -8.54
N VAL A 472 7.30 -6.73 -9.55
CA VAL A 472 8.08 -6.97 -10.78
C VAL A 472 8.36 -5.66 -11.54
N ARG A 473 7.37 -4.75 -11.60
CA ARG A 473 7.51 -3.41 -12.18
C ARG A 473 8.56 -2.57 -11.44
N LEU A 474 8.56 -2.59 -10.11
CA LEU A 474 9.55 -1.92 -9.27
C LEU A 474 10.97 -2.42 -9.56
N ALA A 475 11.14 -3.74 -9.66
CA ALA A 475 12.42 -4.35 -10.01
C ALA A 475 12.88 -4.01 -11.43
N ALA A 476 11.97 -4.05 -12.41
CA ALA A 476 12.24 -3.69 -13.80
C ALA A 476 12.66 -2.21 -13.92
N GLY A 477 11.90 -1.30 -13.31
CA GLY A 477 12.20 0.14 -13.28
C GLY A 477 13.56 0.41 -12.64
N SER A 478 13.87 -0.22 -11.51
CA SER A 478 15.15 -0.09 -10.80
C SER A 478 16.35 -0.52 -11.66
N LEU A 479 16.24 -1.67 -12.36
CA LEU A 479 17.30 -2.14 -13.27
C LEU A 479 17.44 -1.24 -14.50
N CYS A 480 16.35 -0.69 -15.03
CA CYS A 480 16.39 0.27 -16.13
C CYS A 480 17.10 1.58 -15.71
N VAL A 481 16.79 2.12 -14.53
CA VAL A 481 17.48 3.30 -13.96
C VAL A 481 18.97 3.01 -13.78
N LEU A 482 19.33 1.87 -13.18
CA LEU A 482 20.73 1.48 -12.99
C LEU A 482 21.47 1.35 -14.32
N SER A 483 20.86 0.66 -15.29
CA SER A 483 21.43 0.49 -16.63
C SER A 483 21.65 1.85 -17.32
N ALA A 484 20.66 2.74 -17.25
CA ALA A 484 20.73 4.07 -17.84
C ALA A 484 21.82 4.95 -17.17
N GLY A 485 21.95 4.89 -15.84
CA GLY A 485 23.01 5.59 -15.10
C GLY A 485 24.41 5.11 -15.49
N ILE A 486 24.58 3.80 -15.68
CA ILE A 486 25.83 3.23 -16.21
C ILE A 486 26.11 3.74 -17.63
N ASP A 487 25.09 3.81 -18.49
CA ASP A 487 25.24 4.28 -19.87
C ASP A 487 25.57 5.77 -19.95
N LEU A 488 25.08 6.60 -19.03
CA LEU A 488 25.43 8.02 -18.94
C LEU A 488 26.90 8.26 -18.59
N THR A 489 27.47 7.41 -17.73
CA THR A 489 28.83 7.58 -17.20
C THR A 489 29.89 6.86 -18.03
N ARG A 490 29.56 5.71 -18.64
CA ARG A 490 30.51 4.91 -19.41
C ARG A 490 30.52 5.29 -20.88
N ARG A 491 31.73 5.30 -21.47
CA ARG A 491 31.88 5.42 -22.93
C ARG A 491 31.34 4.15 -23.61
N PRO A 492 30.72 4.27 -24.81
CA PRO A 492 30.34 3.12 -25.61
C PRO A 492 31.54 2.20 -25.85
N ALA A 493 31.32 0.89 -25.81
CA ALA A 493 32.38 -0.08 -26.09
C ALA A 493 32.88 0.09 -27.53
N THR A 494 34.20 -0.03 -27.73
CA THR A 494 34.84 0.03 -29.05
C THR A 494 35.08 -1.37 -29.63
N ASP A 495 35.12 -1.47 -30.96
CA ASP A 495 35.10 -2.63 -31.86
C ASP A 495 36.01 -3.87 -31.60
N GLU A 496 36.69 -4.04 -30.45
CA GLU A 496 37.69 -5.11 -30.31
C GLU A 496 37.41 -6.22 -29.26
N PRO A 497 37.55 -7.51 -29.66
CA PRO A 497 37.56 -8.08 -31.02
C PRO A 497 36.16 -8.54 -31.44
N ALA A 498 35.67 -8.02 -32.57
CA ALA A 498 34.49 -8.51 -33.25
C ALA A 498 34.69 -9.98 -33.68
N LEU A 499 33.82 -10.87 -33.20
CA LEU A 499 33.72 -12.23 -33.73
C LEU A 499 33.48 -12.17 -35.24
N SER A 500 34.08 -13.08 -36.03
CA SER A 500 33.79 -13.14 -37.47
C SER A 500 32.52 -13.96 -37.75
N GLY A 501 31.77 -13.58 -38.79
CA GLY A 501 30.60 -14.34 -39.26
C GLY A 501 29.36 -14.16 -38.37
N PHE A 502 28.53 -15.20 -38.28
CA PHE A 502 27.28 -15.18 -37.50
C PHE A 502 27.50 -14.87 -36.00
N GLY A 503 28.68 -15.21 -35.47
CA GLY A 503 29.05 -14.90 -34.09
C GLY A 503 29.00 -13.41 -33.73
N ALA A 504 29.24 -12.50 -34.69
CA ALA A 504 29.14 -11.05 -34.47
C ALA A 504 27.70 -10.57 -34.21
N SER A 505 26.70 -11.26 -34.77
CA SER A 505 25.30 -10.96 -34.47
C SER A 505 24.93 -11.39 -33.06
N VAL A 506 25.52 -12.48 -32.55
CA VAL A 506 25.25 -12.98 -31.20
C VAL A 506 26.01 -12.16 -30.15
N VAL A 507 27.30 -11.91 -30.35
CA VAL A 507 28.15 -11.13 -29.44
C VAL A 507 28.92 -10.06 -30.24
N PRO A 508 28.78 -8.77 -29.91
CA PRO A 508 28.13 -8.21 -28.72
C PRO A 508 26.65 -7.77 -28.91
N ILE A 509 26.08 -7.91 -30.11
CA ILE A 509 24.81 -7.26 -30.48
C ILE A 509 23.61 -7.89 -29.74
N ALA A 510 23.33 -9.18 -29.96
CA ALA A 510 22.24 -9.83 -29.25
C ALA A 510 22.50 -9.87 -27.74
N ILE A 511 23.73 -10.21 -27.32
CA ILE A 511 24.18 -10.22 -25.94
C ILE A 511 25.54 -9.52 -25.84
N PRO A 512 25.73 -8.52 -24.96
CA PRO A 512 24.79 -8.02 -23.95
C PRO A 512 23.98 -6.77 -24.37
N LEU A 513 24.10 -6.26 -25.60
CA LEU A 513 23.55 -4.93 -25.92
C LEU A 513 22.01 -4.91 -25.95
N PHE A 514 21.40 -5.88 -26.64
CA PHE A 514 19.94 -6.06 -26.69
C PHE A 514 19.42 -6.83 -25.46
N ALA A 515 19.79 -8.10 -25.33
CA ALA A 515 19.32 -8.98 -24.25
C ALA A 515 20.20 -8.80 -23.00
N ARG A 516 19.98 -7.69 -22.29
CA ARG A 516 20.62 -7.38 -20.99
C ARG A 516 19.67 -7.65 -19.81
N PRO A 517 20.17 -7.73 -18.56
CA PRO A 517 19.35 -7.98 -17.37
C PRO A 517 18.13 -7.06 -17.24
N ALA A 518 18.32 -5.75 -17.44
CA ALA A 518 17.23 -4.77 -17.38
C ALA A 518 16.12 -5.07 -18.40
N MET A 519 16.46 -5.54 -19.60
CA MET A 519 15.46 -5.87 -20.62
C MET A 519 14.76 -7.19 -20.37
N LEU A 520 15.43 -8.16 -19.72
CA LEU A 520 14.78 -9.40 -19.29
C LEU A 520 13.66 -9.10 -18.29
N LEU A 521 13.93 -8.30 -17.24
CA LEU A 521 12.89 -7.94 -16.26
C LEU A 521 11.84 -7.00 -16.83
N ALA A 522 12.23 -6.01 -17.66
CA ALA A 522 11.26 -5.20 -18.37
C ALA A 522 10.35 -6.05 -19.26
N GLY A 523 10.87 -7.12 -19.85
CA GLY A 523 10.06 -8.08 -20.62
C GLY A 523 9.01 -8.78 -19.78
N LEU A 524 9.38 -9.27 -18.58
CA LEU A 524 8.41 -9.86 -17.65
C LEU A 524 7.34 -8.84 -17.25
N SER A 525 7.76 -7.65 -16.84
CA SER A 525 6.86 -6.59 -16.37
C SER A 525 5.92 -6.06 -17.47
N VAL A 526 6.43 -5.71 -18.66
CA VAL A 526 5.59 -5.22 -19.79
C VAL A 526 4.58 -6.28 -20.22
N VAL A 527 4.97 -7.55 -20.25
CA VAL A 527 4.07 -8.62 -20.67
C VAL A 527 2.98 -8.86 -19.63
N ALA A 528 3.30 -8.76 -18.34
CA ALA A 528 2.29 -8.82 -17.27
C ALA A 528 1.33 -7.62 -17.35
N ASP A 529 1.85 -6.41 -17.56
CA ASP A 529 1.06 -5.17 -17.59
C ASP A 529 0.19 -5.01 -18.84
N ARG A 530 0.75 -5.30 -20.03
CA ARG A 530 0.17 -4.90 -21.32
C ARG A 530 0.23 -5.99 -22.39
N GLY A 531 0.67 -7.19 -22.03
CA GLY A 531 0.79 -8.32 -22.94
C GLY A 531 1.99 -8.26 -23.90
N MET A 532 2.19 -9.37 -24.60
CA MET A 532 3.31 -9.60 -25.53
C MET A 532 3.42 -8.56 -26.65
N GLY A 533 2.27 -8.07 -27.14
CA GLY A 533 2.22 -7.15 -28.28
C GLY A 533 3.00 -5.86 -28.02
N THR A 534 2.80 -5.25 -26.84
CA THR A 534 3.47 -4.01 -26.44
C THR A 534 4.98 -4.18 -26.42
N TYR A 535 5.46 -5.29 -25.84
CA TYR A 535 6.89 -5.57 -25.76
C TYR A 535 7.50 -5.81 -27.15
N ALA A 536 6.81 -6.57 -28.01
CA ALA A 536 7.25 -6.81 -29.38
C ALA A 536 7.34 -5.53 -30.21
N VAL A 537 6.40 -4.59 -30.05
CA VAL A 537 6.44 -3.28 -30.74
C VAL A 537 7.65 -2.47 -30.31
N GLY A 538 7.94 -2.38 -29.01
CA GLY A 538 9.11 -1.67 -28.48
C GLY A 538 10.43 -2.25 -29.00
N LEU A 539 10.56 -3.58 -29.00
CA LEU A 539 11.72 -4.29 -29.53
C LEU A 539 11.88 -4.06 -31.04
N ALA A 540 10.81 -4.18 -31.82
CA ALA A 540 10.83 -3.95 -33.26
C ALA A 540 11.26 -2.51 -33.60
N ALA A 541 10.77 -1.52 -32.86
CA ALA A 541 11.18 -0.12 -33.02
C ALA A 541 12.67 0.06 -32.72
N ALA A 542 13.18 -0.54 -31.64
CA ALA A 542 14.60 -0.49 -31.30
C ALA A 542 15.49 -1.16 -32.35
N VAL A 543 15.06 -2.29 -32.92
CA VAL A 543 15.77 -2.97 -34.03
C VAL A 543 15.78 -2.09 -35.28
N ALA A 544 14.64 -1.50 -35.65
CA ALA A 544 14.55 -0.62 -36.81
C ALA A 544 15.48 0.60 -36.67
N MET A 545 15.53 1.22 -35.49
CA MET A 545 16.46 2.30 -35.18
C MET A 545 17.92 1.85 -35.28
N LEU A 546 18.27 0.69 -34.72
CA LEU A 546 19.63 0.16 -34.79
C LEU A 546 20.06 -0.10 -36.24
N VAL A 547 19.18 -0.67 -37.06
CA VAL A 547 19.44 -0.92 -38.48
C VAL A 547 19.62 0.40 -39.23
N ALA A 548 18.76 1.40 -39.00
CA ALA A 548 18.90 2.72 -39.62
C ALA A 548 20.22 3.40 -39.26
N LEU A 549 20.63 3.33 -37.99
CA LEU A 549 21.88 3.89 -37.48
C LEU A 549 23.13 3.11 -37.92
N SER A 550 22.96 1.89 -38.43
CA SER A 550 24.06 1.06 -38.94
C SER A 550 24.45 1.34 -40.40
N VAL A 551 23.61 2.11 -41.10
CA VAL A 551 23.87 2.57 -42.47
C VAL A 551 24.82 3.77 -42.41
N PRO A 552 26.00 3.72 -43.04
CA PRO A 552 26.97 4.81 -42.94
C PRO A 552 26.38 6.13 -43.41
N GLN A 553 26.60 7.19 -42.65
CA GLN A 553 26.33 8.55 -43.10
C GLN A 553 27.60 9.13 -43.75
N ALA A 554 27.42 10.10 -44.66
CA ALA A 554 28.51 10.62 -45.48
C ALA A 554 29.64 11.30 -44.67
N ASP A 555 29.40 11.63 -43.39
CA ASP A 555 30.30 12.39 -42.51
C ASP A 555 30.33 11.82 -41.06
N ASP A 556 30.45 10.49 -40.92
CA ASP A 556 30.40 9.70 -39.66
C ASP A 556 31.27 10.27 -38.51
N ASP A 557 32.38 10.96 -38.79
CA ASP A 557 33.22 11.59 -37.77
C ASP A 557 32.72 12.97 -37.32
N GLN A 558 32.04 13.71 -38.20
CA GLN A 558 31.47 15.03 -37.92
C GLN A 558 30.14 14.91 -37.14
N ASP A 559 29.37 13.86 -37.39
CA ASP A 559 28.09 13.56 -36.70
C ASP A 559 28.25 12.86 -35.35
N ARG A 560 29.45 12.37 -35.04
CA ARG A 560 29.74 11.61 -33.81
C ARG A 560 29.40 12.36 -32.51
N PRO A 561 29.66 13.68 -32.36
CA PRO A 561 29.23 14.44 -31.19
C PRO A 561 27.71 14.48 -31.04
N VAL A 562 26.99 14.65 -32.16
CA VAL A 562 25.52 14.68 -32.19
C VAL A 562 24.96 13.32 -31.80
N MET A 563 25.45 12.23 -32.38
CA MET A 563 25.03 10.87 -32.03
C MET A 563 25.36 10.52 -30.57
N THR A 564 26.50 10.97 -30.06
CA THR A 564 26.83 10.80 -28.64
C THR A 564 25.83 11.54 -27.75
N TRP A 565 25.42 12.74 -28.13
CA TRP A 565 24.40 13.51 -27.42
C TRP A 565 23.03 12.82 -27.48
N ILE A 566 22.59 12.35 -28.65
CA ILE A 566 21.34 11.58 -28.79
C ILE A 566 21.35 10.32 -27.92
N GLY A 567 22.47 9.57 -27.90
CA GLY A 567 22.62 8.40 -27.04
C GLY A 567 22.51 8.75 -25.55
N ARG A 568 23.02 9.92 -25.12
CA ARG A 568 22.83 10.41 -23.75
C ARG A 568 21.37 10.77 -23.49
N VAL A 569 20.69 11.45 -24.41
CA VAL A 569 19.27 11.77 -24.30
C VAL A 569 18.44 10.51 -24.13
N LEU A 570 18.67 9.46 -24.93
CA LEU A 570 17.99 8.17 -24.77
C LEU A 570 18.24 7.53 -23.40
N SER A 571 19.45 7.69 -22.85
CA SER A 571 19.75 7.22 -21.50
C SER A 571 19.01 8.04 -20.44
N VAL A 572 18.89 9.37 -20.61
CA VAL A 572 18.07 10.22 -19.72
C VAL A 572 16.59 9.84 -19.80
N VAL A 573 16.07 9.56 -20.99
CA VAL A 573 14.70 9.08 -21.19
C VAL A 573 14.48 7.74 -20.47
N ALA A 574 15.42 6.81 -20.56
CA ALA A 574 15.35 5.54 -19.85
C ALA A 574 15.39 5.71 -18.32
N LEU A 575 16.22 6.63 -17.84
CA LEU A 575 16.34 6.95 -16.42
C LEU A 575 15.04 7.56 -15.89
N ALA A 576 14.50 8.57 -16.58
CA ALA A 576 13.24 9.20 -16.20
C ALA A 576 12.07 8.21 -16.30
N GLY A 577 11.99 7.45 -17.39
CA GLY A 577 10.95 6.44 -17.57
C GLY A 577 11.03 5.32 -16.54
N GLY A 578 12.22 4.84 -16.21
CA GLY A 578 12.43 3.86 -15.15
C GLY A 578 12.05 4.40 -13.77
N ALA A 579 12.34 5.67 -13.48
CA ALA A 579 11.92 6.32 -12.23
C ALA A 579 10.39 6.47 -12.15
N LEU A 580 9.72 6.77 -13.27
CA LEU A 580 8.26 6.81 -13.33
C LEU A 580 7.64 5.43 -13.11
N LEU A 581 8.23 4.37 -13.67
CA LEU A 581 7.79 2.99 -13.40
C LEU A 581 7.98 2.59 -11.93
N ILE A 582 9.04 3.08 -11.27
CA ILE A 582 9.25 2.87 -9.83
C ILE A 582 8.16 3.58 -9.04
N ALA A 583 7.88 4.85 -9.35
CA ALA A 583 6.85 5.62 -8.65
C ALA A 583 5.47 4.96 -8.82
N ASP A 584 5.12 4.61 -10.05
CA ASP A 584 3.88 3.91 -10.38
C ASP A 584 3.77 2.57 -9.63
N ALA A 585 4.82 1.75 -9.62
CA ALA A 585 4.85 0.49 -8.88
C ALA A 585 4.72 0.65 -7.35
N VAL A 586 5.23 1.74 -6.78
CA VAL A 586 5.17 2.00 -5.34
C VAL A 586 3.74 2.33 -4.89
N PHE A 587 2.96 3.01 -5.73
CA PHE A 587 1.61 3.44 -5.41
C PHE A 587 0.50 2.60 -6.06
N ASP A 588 0.85 1.61 -6.88
CA ASP A 588 -0.08 0.56 -7.29
C ASP A 588 -0.44 -0.31 -6.07
N ILE A 589 -1.71 -0.70 -5.93
CA ILE A 589 -2.30 -1.30 -4.71
C ILE A 589 -1.88 -2.77 -4.60
#